data_AF-A0A7C3R6H8-F1
#
_entry.id   AF-A0A7C3R6H8-F1
#
_cell.length_a   1.000
_cell.length_b   1.000
_cell.length_c   1.000
_cell.angle_alpha   90.00
_cell.angle_beta   90.00
_cell.angle_gamma   90.00
#
_symmetry.space_group_name_H-M   'P 1'
#
loop_
_entity.id
_entity.type
_entity.pdbx_description
1 polymer ?
#
loop_
_entity_poly.entity_id
_entity_poly.type
_entity_poly.pdbx_seq_one_letter_code
_entity_poly.pdbx_strand_id
1 'polypeptide(L)'
;LILVTGPTGSGKSTTLASMIDLINETRDCHIVTIEDPIEYMHTHKKAIVNQREVGNDTLSFANALRAVLREDPDVILIGEMRDLETIQSAITAAETGHLVLATLHTNNAAQTVERIIDVFPPHQQEQIKLQLSNTIEAIISQRLLPRKKEKALSDGMLRGRVVAVEILVATPAVRNLIREGKVHMIQNVIQTGSQFGMISMDQSLLNLYKNGEITVEDFLYNVTNREEMLRIIGEPVRL
;
A
#
# COMPACT_ATOMS: atom_id res chain seq x y z
N LEU A 1 7.23 7.21 4.99
CA LEU A 1 6.88 5.79 4.76
C LEU A 1 5.53 5.70 4.04
N ILE A 2 5.49 5.10 2.85
CA ILE A 2 4.26 4.79 2.12
C ILE A 2 4.14 3.28 1.98
N LEU A 3 2.95 2.75 2.30
CA LEU A 3 2.68 1.32 2.28
C LEU A 3 1.66 0.99 1.20
N VAL A 4 1.99 0.04 0.33
CA VAL A 4 1.04 -0.54 -0.63
C VAL A 4 0.72 -1.95 -0.18
N THR A 5 -0.55 -2.23 0.14
CA THR A 5 -0.96 -3.48 0.76
C THR A 5 -2.04 -4.20 -0.03
N GLY A 6 -2.27 -5.46 0.31
CA GLY A 6 -3.27 -6.31 -0.31
C GLY A 6 -2.77 -7.74 -0.51
N PRO A 7 -3.67 -8.66 -0.90
CA PRO A 7 -3.31 -10.07 -1.10
C PRO A 7 -2.30 -10.26 -2.23
N THR A 8 -1.76 -11.47 -2.36
CA THR A 8 -0.92 -11.85 -3.49
C THR A 8 -1.66 -11.59 -4.82
N GLY A 9 -0.96 -11.03 -5.79
CA GLY A 9 -1.55 -10.75 -7.11
C GLY A 9 -2.55 -9.59 -7.14
N SER A 10 -2.57 -8.69 -6.14
CA SER A 10 -3.40 -7.48 -6.11
C SER A 10 -2.80 -6.27 -6.85
N GLY A 11 -1.63 -6.41 -7.47
CA GLY A 11 -0.98 -5.34 -8.24
C GLY A 11 -0.10 -4.38 -7.40
N LYS A 12 0.30 -4.78 -6.18
CA LYS A 12 1.17 -3.98 -5.30
C LYS A 12 2.47 -3.59 -5.98
N SER A 13 3.20 -4.58 -6.52
CA SER A 13 4.48 -4.40 -7.20
C SER A 13 4.33 -3.49 -8.42
N THR A 14 3.27 -3.65 -9.22
CA THR A 14 2.97 -2.76 -10.35
C THR A 14 2.74 -1.31 -9.92
N THR A 15 2.03 -1.10 -8.80
CA THR A 15 1.79 0.24 -8.26
C THR A 15 3.08 0.88 -7.78
N LEU A 16 3.89 0.13 -7.03
CA LEU A 16 5.19 0.61 -6.55
C LEU A 16 6.15 0.89 -7.70
N ALA A 17 6.23 0.01 -8.70
CA ALA A 17 7.02 0.24 -9.91
C ALA A 17 6.58 1.52 -10.62
N SER A 18 5.27 1.77 -10.73
CA SER A 18 4.75 3.02 -11.31
C SER A 18 5.14 4.26 -10.49
N MET A 19 5.13 4.17 -9.16
CA MET A 19 5.57 5.26 -8.28
C MET A 19 7.08 5.51 -8.39
N ILE A 20 7.89 4.45 -8.43
CA ILE A 20 9.34 4.52 -8.62
C ILE A 20 9.67 5.13 -9.98
N ASP A 21 8.97 4.71 -11.04
CA ASP A 21 9.21 5.24 -12.38
C ASP A 21 8.89 6.74 -12.48
N LEU A 22 7.80 7.18 -11.84
CA LEU A 22 7.46 8.60 -11.74
C LEU A 22 8.56 9.39 -10.99
N ILE A 23 9.07 8.87 -9.87
CA ILE A 23 10.18 9.49 -9.14
C ILE A 23 11.41 9.57 -10.04
N ASN A 24 11.75 8.47 -10.70
CA ASN A 24 12.91 8.36 -11.59
C ASN A 24 12.84 9.32 -12.79
N GLU A 25 11.64 9.63 -13.30
CA GLU A 25 11.44 10.61 -14.36
C GLU A 25 11.51 12.06 -13.87
N THR A 26 11.11 12.32 -12.63
CA THR A 26 10.83 13.69 -12.16
C THR A 26 11.87 14.24 -11.20
N ARG A 27 12.62 13.39 -10.50
CA ARG A 27 13.58 13.77 -9.44
C ARG A 27 15.00 13.35 -9.79
N ASP A 28 15.95 14.22 -9.49
CA ASP A 28 17.38 13.92 -9.50
C ASP A 28 17.72 13.44 -8.08
N CYS A 29 17.80 12.13 -7.91
CA CYS A 29 17.92 11.47 -6.62
C CYS A 29 18.49 10.06 -6.76
N HIS A 30 18.87 9.44 -5.65
CA HIS A 30 19.31 8.05 -5.58
C HIS A 30 18.19 7.14 -5.07
N ILE A 31 17.77 6.20 -5.91
CA ILE A 31 16.75 5.18 -5.61
C ILE A 31 17.45 3.84 -5.41
N VAL A 32 17.15 3.16 -4.30
CA VAL A 32 17.57 1.78 -4.07
C VAL A 32 16.36 0.88 -3.87
N THR A 33 16.29 -0.23 -4.58
CA THR A 33 15.25 -1.26 -4.40
C THR A 33 15.84 -2.55 -3.85
N ILE A 34 15.08 -3.21 -2.98
CA ILE A 34 15.42 -4.52 -2.40
C ILE A 34 14.20 -5.41 -2.60
N GLU A 35 14.33 -6.46 -3.41
CA GLU A 35 13.22 -7.26 -3.94
C GLU A 35 13.53 -8.78 -3.91
N ASP A 36 12.51 -9.63 -4.02
CA ASP A 36 12.62 -11.11 -3.97
C ASP A 36 11.49 -11.77 -4.79
N PRO A 37 11.68 -12.02 -6.11
CA PRO A 37 12.73 -11.49 -6.98
C PRO A 37 12.43 -10.07 -7.47
N ILE A 38 13.30 -9.47 -8.30
CA ILE A 38 13.01 -8.21 -9.00
C ILE A 38 11.89 -8.45 -10.03
N GLU A 39 10.76 -7.74 -9.90
CA GLU A 39 9.61 -7.89 -10.81
C GLU A 39 9.66 -6.94 -12.01
N TYR A 40 10.19 -5.73 -11.82
CA TYR A 40 10.24 -4.69 -12.84
C TYR A 40 11.64 -4.09 -12.94
N MET A 41 12.19 -4.07 -14.14
CA MET A 41 13.49 -3.44 -14.40
C MET A 41 13.33 -1.93 -14.61
N HIS A 42 13.99 -1.14 -13.78
CA HIS A 42 14.05 0.31 -13.90
C HIS A 42 15.41 0.73 -14.45
N THR A 43 15.39 1.31 -15.65
CA THR A 43 16.59 1.94 -16.22
C THR A 43 16.80 3.32 -15.61
N HIS A 44 18.06 3.77 -15.55
CA HIS A 44 18.35 5.13 -15.11
C HIS A 44 17.67 6.16 -16.01
N LYS A 45 17.05 7.18 -15.40
CA LYS A 45 16.48 8.34 -16.11
C LYS A 45 17.05 9.62 -15.50
N LYS A 46 16.24 10.38 -14.75
CA LYS A 46 16.72 11.54 -13.98
C LYS A 46 17.30 11.10 -12.64
N ALA A 47 16.79 10.01 -12.07
CA ALA A 47 17.36 9.38 -10.90
C ALA A 47 18.37 8.28 -11.27
N ILE A 48 19.28 8.00 -10.34
CA ILE A 48 20.08 6.77 -10.33
C ILE A 48 19.27 5.70 -9.61
N VAL A 49 19.20 4.49 -10.17
CA VAL A 49 18.38 3.40 -9.66
C VAL A 49 19.23 2.15 -9.50
N ASN A 50 19.41 1.70 -8.27
CA ASN A 50 20.11 0.45 -7.96
C ASN A 50 19.10 -0.57 -7.43
N GLN A 51 18.94 -1.69 -8.15
CA GLN A 51 18.03 -2.76 -7.74
C GLN A 51 18.83 -3.94 -7.19
N ARG A 52 18.38 -4.51 -6.08
CA ARG A 52 19.01 -5.65 -5.41
C ARG A 52 18.02 -6.78 -5.22
N GLU A 53 18.37 -7.94 -5.74
CA GLU A 53 17.62 -9.17 -5.51
C GLU A 53 18.16 -9.93 -4.30
N VAL A 54 17.27 -10.32 -3.39
CA VAL A 54 17.61 -11.16 -2.23
C VAL A 54 17.99 -12.57 -2.71
N GLY A 55 19.06 -13.11 -2.15
CA GLY A 55 19.64 -14.40 -2.53
C GLY A 55 20.70 -14.30 -3.63
N ASN A 56 20.65 -13.27 -4.48
CA ASN A 56 21.60 -13.05 -5.56
C ASN A 56 22.55 -11.88 -5.28
N ASP A 57 22.02 -10.67 -5.06
CA ASP A 57 22.82 -9.46 -4.83
C ASP A 57 23.04 -9.18 -3.34
N THR A 58 22.16 -9.70 -2.48
CA THR A 58 22.20 -9.52 -1.03
C THR A 58 21.71 -10.77 -0.30
N LEU A 59 22.11 -10.96 0.96
CA LEU A 59 21.76 -12.16 1.73
C LEU A 59 20.32 -12.12 2.27
N SER A 60 19.84 -10.94 2.65
CA SER A 60 18.49 -10.74 3.22
C SER A 60 18.05 -9.28 3.12
N PHE A 61 16.74 -9.04 3.28
CA PHE A 61 16.18 -7.69 3.34
C PHE A 61 16.85 -6.82 4.41
N ALA A 62 17.00 -7.35 5.62
CA ALA A 62 17.59 -6.58 6.71
C ALA A 62 19.09 -6.28 6.50
N ASN A 63 19.84 -7.22 5.92
CA ASN A 63 21.24 -6.99 5.56
C ASN A 63 21.36 -5.89 4.49
N ALA A 64 20.52 -5.95 3.46
CA ALA A 64 20.48 -4.94 2.41
C ALA A 64 20.12 -3.56 2.97
N LEU A 65 19.06 -3.46 3.79
CA LEU A 65 18.63 -2.20 4.40
C LEU A 65 19.73 -1.55 5.23
N ARG A 66 20.47 -2.33 6.02
CA ARG A 66 21.61 -1.82 6.81
C ARG A 66 22.72 -1.26 5.92
N ALA A 67 22.99 -1.88 4.77
CA ALA A 67 23.98 -1.39 3.81
C ALA A 67 23.48 -0.11 3.11
N VAL A 68 22.23 -0.11 2.66
CA VAL A 68 21.60 0.99 1.93
C VAL A 68 21.63 2.30 2.70
N LEU A 69 21.48 2.29 4.03
CA LEU A 69 21.60 3.50 4.86
C LEU A 69 22.97 4.20 4.81
N ARG A 70 24.00 3.57 4.22
CA ARG A 70 25.34 4.15 4.03
C ARG A 70 25.65 4.50 2.57
N GLU A 71 24.67 4.32 1.69
CA GLU A 71 24.82 4.50 0.24
C GLU A 71 24.19 5.81 -0.23
N ASP A 72 23.90 6.72 0.71
CA ASP A 72 23.27 8.02 0.45
C ASP A 72 22.00 7.92 -0.43
N PRO A 73 21.03 7.04 -0.11
CA PRO A 73 19.78 6.95 -0.86
C PRO A 73 18.84 8.11 -0.49
N ASP A 74 18.00 8.52 -1.43
CA ASP A 74 16.85 9.40 -1.16
C ASP A 74 15.56 8.60 -1.02
N VAL A 75 15.44 7.52 -1.80
CA VAL A 75 14.24 6.67 -1.91
C VAL A 75 14.64 5.22 -1.76
N ILE A 76 13.92 4.50 -0.90
CA ILE A 76 14.15 3.08 -0.62
C ILE A 76 12.86 2.30 -0.89
N LEU A 77 12.91 1.32 -1.80
CA LEU A 77 11.84 0.34 -2.00
C LEU A 77 12.18 -0.95 -1.27
N ILE A 78 11.26 -1.42 -0.43
CA ILE A 78 11.33 -2.71 0.25
C ILE A 78 10.21 -3.59 -0.30
N GLY A 79 10.57 -4.64 -1.04
CA GLY A 79 9.63 -5.52 -1.73
C GLY A 79 8.53 -6.04 -0.81
N GLU A 80 8.88 -6.52 0.39
CA GLU A 80 7.91 -6.92 1.41
C GLU A 80 8.50 -6.77 2.82
N MET A 81 7.68 -6.33 3.78
CA MET A 81 8.05 -6.28 5.19
C MET A 81 7.48 -7.50 5.94
N ARG A 82 8.22 -8.63 5.91
CA ARG A 82 7.77 -9.89 6.52
C ARG A 82 8.09 -10.03 8.00
N ASP A 83 9.29 -9.59 8.38
CA ASP A 83 9.86 -9.81 9.71
C ASP A 83 10.06 -8.51 10.49
N LEU A 84 10.27 -8.66 11.81
CA LEU A 84 10.46 -7.55 12.74
C LEU A 84 11.68 -6.69 12.34
N GLU A 85 12.80 -7.29 11.97
CA GLU A 85 14.04 -6.58 11.65
C GLU A 85 13.85 -5.67 10.42
N THR A 86 13.15 -6.16 9.40
CA THR A 86 12.85 -5.40 8.18
C THR A 86 11.88 -4.25 8.47
N ILE A 87 10.81 -4.49 9.24
CA ILE A 87 9.84 -3.45 9.64
C ILE A 87 10.53 -2.36 10.46
N GLN A 88 11.36 -2.75 11.44
CA GLN A 88 12.10 -1.80 12.27
C GLN A 88 13.08 -0.96 11.44
N SER A 89 13.79 -1.59 10.50
CA SER A 89 14.74 -0.91 9.61
C SER A 89 14.03 0.07 8.68
N ALA A 90 12.86 -0.29 8.14
CA ALA A 90 12.04 0.58 7.30
C ALA A 90 11.56 1.83 8.04
N ILE A 91 11.07 1.66 9.28
CA ILE A 91 10.64 2.78 10.13
C ILE A 91 11.84 3.68 10.45
N THR A 92 12.98 3.10 10.80
CA THR A 92 14.21 3.85 11.10
C THR A 92 14.69 4.65 9.90
N ALA A 93 14.68 4.06 8.70
CA ALA A 93 15.04 4.75 7.46
C ALA A 93 14.08 5.91 7.16
N ALA A 94 12.78 5.72 7.36
CA ALA A 94 11.81 6.79 7.19
C ALA A 94 11.97 7.91 8.23
N GLU A 95 12.35 7.58 9.47
CA GLU A 95 12.60 8.54 10.54
C GLU A 95 13.83 9.42 10.27
N THR A 96 14.83 8.88 9.58
CA THR A 96 16.05 9.62 9.18
C THR A 96 15.87 10.45 7.90
N GLY A 97 14.66 10.54 7.36
CA GLY A 97 14.30 11.45 6.25
C GLY A 97 14.20 10.79 4.87
N HIS A 98 14.42 9.47 4.77
CA HIS A 98 14.31 8.75 3.51
C HIS A 98 12.84 8.53 3.10
N LEU A 99 12.53 8.64 1.81
CA LEU A 99 11.25 8.19 1.31
C LEU A 99 11.25 6.67 1.18
N VAL A 100 10.67 5.99 2.17
CA VAL A 100 10.52 4.52 2.15
C VAL A 100 9.18 4.13 1.56
N LEU A 101 9.21 3.23 0.57
CA LEU A 101 8.08 2.56 -0.07
C LEU A 101 8.14 1.07 0.27
N ALA A 102 7.05 0.48 0.73
CA ALA A 102 7.06 -0.94 1.08
C ALA A 102 5.71 -1.65 0.88
N THR A 103 5.71 -2.99 0.89
CA THR A 103 4.47 -3.78 0.88
C THR A 103 4.22 -4.59 2.14
N LEU A 104 2.94 -4.83 2.42
CA LEU A 104 2.43 -5.84 3.36
C LEU A 104 1.23 -6.57 2.75
N HIS A 105 0.87 -7.71 3.33
CA HIS A 105 -0.26 -8.55 2.88
C HIS A 105 -1.58 -8.31 3.63
N THR A 106 -1.75 -7.13 4.23
CA THR A 106 -2.95 -6.70 4.95
C THR A 106 -4.02 -6.13 4.01
N ASN A 107 -5.29 -6.29 4.37
CA ASN A 107 -6.41 -6.01 3.46
C ASN A 107 -6.97 -4.59 3.55
N ASN A 108 -6.60 -3.82 4.57
CA ASN A 108 -7.00 -2.43 4.78
C ASN A 108 -5.96 -1.67 5.64
N ALA A 109 -6.11 -0.36 5.73
CA ALA A 109 -5.16 0.52 6.39
C ALA A 109 -5.11 0.29 7.91
N ALA A 110 -6.24 0.03 8.56
CA ALA A 110 -6.30 -0.25 10.00
C ALA A 110 -5.52 -1.53 10.35
N GLN A 111 -5.78 -2.63 9.65
CA GLN A 111 -5.05 -3.90 9.80
C GLN A 111 -3.56 -3.75 9.48
N THR A 112 -3.20 -2.85 8.56
CA THR A 112 -1.79 -2.57 8.25
C THR A 112 -1.07 -1.97 9.44
N VAL A 113 -1.68 -0.97 10.09
CA VAL A 113 -1.12 -0.35 11.31
C VAL A 113 -1.03 -1.38 12.43
N GLU A 114 -2.11 -2.14 12.68
CA GLU A 114 -2.16 -3.19 13.69
C GLU A 114 -1.06 -4.24 13.48
N ARG A 115 -0.93 -4.77 12.25
CA ARG A 115 0.11 -5.74 11.89
C ARG A 115 1.53 -5.22 12.14
N ILE A 116 1.80 -3.95 11.85
CA ILE A 116 3.13 -3.35 12.10
C ILE A 116 3.41 -3.28 13.60
N ILE A 117 2.41 -2.98 14.43
CA ILE A 117 2.60 -2.88 15.89
C ILE A 117 2.73 -4.27 16.50
N ASP A 118 1.88 -5.22 16.10
CA ASP A 118 1.75 -6.53 16.74
C ASP A 118 2.93 -7.47 16.53
N VAL A 119 3.76 -7.24 15.51
CA VAL A 119 5.01 -8.00 15.34
C VAL A 119 6.04 -7.68 16.43
N PHE A 120 5.93 -6.53 17.11
CA PHE A 120 6.85 -6.13 18.16
C PHE A 120 6.43 -6.68 19.53
N PRO A 121 7.40 -7.04 20.39
CA PRO A 121 7.12 -7.38 21.79
C PRO A 121 6.37 -6.25 22.52
N PRO A 122 5.50 -6.56 23.50
CA PRO A 122 4.65 -5.56 24.17
C PRO A 122 5.40 -4.34 24.73
N HIS A 123 6.63 -4.53 25.22
CA HIS A 123 7.44 -3.44 25.77
C HIS A 123 7.97 -2.46 24.72
N GLN A 124 7.94 -2.80 23.42
CA GLN A 124 8.38 -1.95 22.31
C GLN A 124 7.20 -1.32 21.54
N GLN A 125 5.98 -1.82 21.73
CA GLN A 125 4.81 -1.39 20.95
C GLN A 125 4.49 0.10 21.12
N GLU A 126 4.65 0.67 22.31
CA GLU A 126 4.46 2.12 22.54
C GLU A 126 5.46 2.96 21.73
N GLN A 127 6.73 2.55 21.69
CA GLN A 127 7.76 3.24 20.90
C GLN A 127 7.44 3.14 19.41
N ILE A 128 7.06 1.97 18.92
CA ILE A 128 6.76 1.76 17.50
C ILE A 128 5.51 2.53 17.07
N LYS A 129 4.47 2.63 17.92
CA LYS A 129 3.31 3.50 17.64
C LYS A 129 3.73 4.94 17.43
N LEU A 130 4.61 5.47 18.28
CA LEU A 130 5.13 6.83 18.16
C LEU A 130 5.91 7.01 16.86
N GLN A 131 6.90 6.15 16.59
CA GLN A 131 7.72 6.23 15.39
C GLN A 131 6.88 6.07 14.11
N LEU A 132 5.98 5.10 14.06
CA LEU A 132 5.07 4.91 12.94
C LEU A 132 4.17 6.13 12.73
N SER A 133 3.60 6.71 13.81
CA SER A 133 2.77 7.92 13.70
C SER A 133 3.52 9.12 13.12
N ASN A 134 4.83 9.19 13.33
CA ASN A 134 5.66 10.28 12.83
C ASN A 134 6.17 10.03 11.40
N THR A 135 6.30 8.77 10.99
CA THR A 135 6.95 8.41 9.71
C THR A 135 5.99 7.98 8.61
N ILE A 136 4.78 7.53 8.96
CA ILE A 136 3.77 7.11 7.97
C ILE A 136 3.25 8.32 7.20
N GLU A 137 3.15 8.19 5.88
CA GLU A 137 2.63 9.22 4.98
C GLU A 137 1.31 8.79 4.33
N ALA A 138 1.25 7.53 3.85
CA ALA A 138 0.03 6.97 3.28
C ALA A 138 0.02 5.44 3.35
N ILE A 139 -1.20 4.88 3.36
CA ILE A 139 -1.44 3.45 3.18
C ILE A 139 -2.44 3.27 2.03
N ILE A 140 -2.09 2.43 1.06
CA ILE A 140 -2.88 2.13 -0.13
C ILE A 140 -3.16 0.63 -0.15
N SER A 141 -4.39 0.22 0.20
CA SER A 141 -4.78 -1.20 0.18
C SER A 141 -5.51 -1.53 -1.12
N GLN A 142 -5.06 -2.55 -1.84
CA GLN A 142 -5.49 -2.84 -3.20
C GLN A 142 -6.16 -4.21 -3.34
N ARG A 143 -7.17 -4.28 -4.21
CA ARG A 143 -7.80 -5.52 -4.68
C ARG A 143 -8.01 -5.46 -6.18
N LEU A 144 -7.76 -6.56 -6.89
CA LEU A 144 -8.06 -6.67 -8.32
C LEU A 144 -9.34 -7.49 -8.52
N LEU A 145 -10.31 -6.87 -9.19
CA LEU A 145 -11.60 -7.47 -9.52
C LEU A 145 -11.69 -7.75 -11.02
N PRO A 146 -12.44 -8.78 -11.45
CA PRO A 146 -12.71 -9.00 -12.87
C PRO A 146 -13.55 -7.85 -13.43
N ARG A 147 -13.18 -7.33 -14.61
CA ARG A 147 -13.99 -6.31 -15.29
C ARG A 147 -15.29 -6.91 -15.81
N LYS A 148 -16.39 -6.17 -15.80
CA LYS A 148 -17.67 -6.57 -16.40
C LYS A 148 -17.56 -6.74 -17.92
N LYS A 149 -16.83 -5.84 -18.58
CA LYS A 149 -16.65 -5.86 -20.05
C LYS A 149 -15.30 -6.45 -20.43
N GLU A 150 -15.30 -7.28 -21.47
CA GLU A 150 -14.07 -7.67 -22.15
C GLU A 150 -13.46 -6.44 -22.84
N LYS A 151 -12.13 -6.30 -22.75
CA LYS A 151 -11.37 -5.33 -23.54
C LYS A 151 -10.64 -6.12 -24.61
N ALA A 152 -10.71 -5.65 -25.86
CA ALA A 152 -9.84 -6.17 -26.91
C ALA A 152 -8.39 -5.92 -26.49
N LEU A 153 -7.60 -6.99 -26.41
CA LEU A 153 -6.16 -6.95 -26.29
C LEU A 153 -5.55 -7.41 -27.62
N SER A 154 -4.28 -7.08 -27.82
CA SER A 154 -3.55 -7.40 -29.06
C SER A 154 -3.52 -8.91 -29.40
N ASP A 155 -3.66 -9.80 -28.39
CA ASP A 155 -3.64 -11.27 -28.55
C ASP A 155 -5.00 -11.96 -28.32
N GLY A 156 -6.12 -11.20 -28.30
CA GLY A 156 -7.47 -11.76 -28.18
C GLY A 156 -8.39 -10.99 -27.21
N MET A 157 -9.58 -11.55 -26.95
CA MET A 157 -10.46 -11.04 -25.88
C MET A 157 -10.13 -11.75 -24.57
N LEU A 158 -9.53 -11.01 -23.63
CA LEU A 158 -9.46 -11.42 -22.23
C LEU A 158 -10.28 -10.46 -21.40
N ARG A 159 -11.03 -11.03 -20.45
CA ARG A 159 -11.70 -10.27 -19.40
C ARG A 159 -10.63 -9.68 -18.47
N GLY A 160 -10.26 -8.42 -18.72
CA GLY A 160 -9.26 -7.72 -17.94
C GLY A 160 -9.66 -7.55 -16.47
N ARG A 161 -8.74 -7.05 -15.64
CA ARG A 161 -9.01 -6.71 -14.22
C ARG A 161 -9.07 -5.21 -14.01
N VAL A 162 -9.71 -4.80 -12.92
CA VAL A 162 -9.76 -3.41 -12.45
C VAL A 162 -9.39 -3.37 -10.97
N VAL A 163 -8.69 -2.32 -10.56
CA VAL A 163 -8.25 -2.16 -9.17
C VAL A 163 -9.29 -1.37 -8.36
N ALA A 164 -9.66 -1.93 -7.22
CA ALA A 164 -10.31 -1.19 -6.14
C ALA A 164 -9.25 -0.85 -5.08
N VAL A 165 -9.32 0.36 -4.53
CA VAL A 165 -8.34 0.88 -3.58
C VAL A 165 -9.01 1.46 -2.34
N GLU A 166 -8.41 1.22 -1.18
CA GLU A 166 -8.58 2.04 0.01
C GLU A 166 -7.33 2.92 0.16
N ILE A 167 -7.51 4.21 0.40
CA ILE A 167 -6.42 5.17 0.57
C ILE A 167 -6.59 5.88 1.91
N LEU A 168 -5.60 5.71 2.78
CA LEU A 168 -5.41 6.49 4.01
C LEU A 168 -4.25 7.46 3.80
N VAL A 169 -4.46 8.73 4.11
CA VAL A 169 -3.40 9.76 4.18
C VAL A 169 -3.13 10.12 5.63
N ALA A 170 -1.86 10.21 6.03
CA ALA A 170 -1.46 10.41 7.42
C ALA A 170 -1.61 11.87 7.89
N THR A 171 -2.85 12.32 8.02
CA THR A 171 -3.18 13.64 8.61
C THR A 171 -2.86 13.68 10.11
N PRO A 172 -2.79 14.88 10.74
CA PRO A 172 -2.58 14.99 12.18
C PRO A 172 -3.57 14.15 13.03
N ALA A 173 -4.83 14.03 12.57
CA ALA A 173 -5.84 13.20 13.23
C ALA A 173 -5.48 11.70 13.15
N VAL A 174 -5.09 11.21 11.97
CA VAL A 174 -4.66 9.81 11.78
C VAL A 174 -3.43 9.50 12.62
N ARG A 175 -2.43 10.39 12.60
CA ARG A 175 -1.20 10.24 13.40
C ARG A 175 -1.53 10.16 14.89
N ASN A 176 -2.48 10.96 15.37
CA ASN A 176 -2.95 10.89 16.75
C ASN A 176 -3.65 9.57 17.08
N LEU A 177 -4.51 9.04 16.18
CA LEU A 177 -5.14 7.74 16.37
C LEU A 177 -4.13 6.61 16.48
N ILE A 178 -3.07 6.61 15.67
CA ILE A 178 -1.99 5.62 15.73
C ILE A 178 -1.27 5.71 17.08
N ARG A 179 -0.90 6.92 17.51
CA ARG A 179 -0.23 7.17 18.79
C ARG A 179 -1.03 6.64 19.98
N GLU A 180 -2.33 6.92 19.99
CA GLU A 180 -3.26 6.53 21.05
C GLU A 180 -3.71 5.05 20.95
N GLY A 181 -3.25 4.30 19.93
CA GLY A 181 -3.69 2.92 19.70
C GLY A 181 -5.17 2.77 19.30
N LYS A 182 -5.81 3.84 18.83
CA LYS A 182 -7.24 3.86 18.43
C LYS A 182 -7.40 3.48 16.95
N VAL A 183 -6.73 2.41 16.53
CA VAL A 183 -6.63 1.98 15.13
C VAL A 183 -8.00 1.63 14.53
N HIS A 184 -8.93 1.12 15.33
CA HIS A 184 -10.31 0.84 14.92
C HIS A 184 -11.08 2.06 14.39
N MET A 185 -10.69 3.28 14.79
CA MET A 185 -11.33 4.52 14.33
C MET A 185 -10.85 4.97 12.94
N ILE A 186 -9.77 4.38 12.40
CA ILE A 186 -9.18 4.77 11.11
C ILE A 186 -10.21 4.69 9.98
N GLN A 187 -11.07 3.67 9.98
CA GLN A 187 -12.08 3.48 8.93
C GLN A 187 -13.05 4.67 8.84
N ASN A 188 -13.50 5.20 9.99
CA ASN A 188 -14.36 6.39 10.03
C ASN A 188 -13.65 7.64 9.51
N VAL A 189 -12.35 7.77 9.80
CA VAL A 189 -11.54 8.89 9.30
C VAL A 189 -11.38 8.81 7.78
N ILE A 190 -11.16 7.61 7.22
CA ILE A 190 -11.09 7.42 5.76
C ILE A 190 -12.41 7.82 5.10
N GLN A 191 -13.54 7.36 5.64
CA GLN A 191 -14.87 7.67 5.11
C GLN A 191 -15.18 9.17 5.08
N THR A 192 -14.72 9.91 6.09
CA THR A 192 -14.95 11.36 6.21
C THR A 192 -13.78 12.21 5.68
N GLY A 193 -12.70 11.58 5.22
CA GLY A 193 -11.44 12.21 4.86
C GLY A 193 -11.25 12.53 3.38
N SER A 194 -12.31 12.53 2.58
CA SER A 194 -12.24 12.71 1.12
C SER A 194 -11.54 13.99 0.68
N GLN A 195 -11.67 15.07 1.45
CA GLN A 195 -10.96 16.34 1.21
C GLN A 195 -9.42 16.22 1.25
N PHE A 196 -8.90 15.18 1.91
CA PHE A 196 -7.47 14.86 1.97
C PHE A 196 -7.06 13.80 0.94
N GLY A 197 -7.94 13.46 0.00
CA GLY A 197 -7.70 12.39 -0.97
C GLY A 197 -7.90 10.97 -0.43
N MET A 198 -8.51 10.82 0.76
CA MET A 198 -8.83 9.50 1.30
C MET A 198 -10.00 8.88 0.55
N ILE A 199 -9.95 7.56 0.38
CA ILE A 199 -10.98 6.78 -0.31
C ILE A 199 -11.19 5.50 0.49
N SER A 200 -12.42 5.21 0.90
CA SER A 200 -12.74 3.92 1.52
C SER A 200 -12.84 2.82 0.45
N MET A 201 -12.56 1.57 0.81
CA MET A 201 -12.71 0.44 -0.11
C MET A 201 -14.12 0.38 -0.71
N ASP A 202 -15.15 0.57 0.13
CA ASP A 202 -16.55 0.55 -0.31
C ASP A 202 -16.86 1.69 -1.28
N GLN A 203 -16.31 2.90 -1.07
CA GLN A 203 -16.46 4.01 -2.01
C GLN A 203 -15.75 3.72 -3.35
N SER A 204 -14.56 3.13 -3.32
CA SER A 204 -13.87 2.71 -4.54
C SER A 204 -14.68 1.67 -5.32
N LEU A 205 -15.21 0.66 -4.63
CA LEU A 205 -16.06 -0.39 -5.22
C LEU A 205 -17.35 0.20 -5.81
N LEU A 206 -17.98 1.12 -5.09
CA LEU A 206 -19.20 1.81 -5.55
C LEU A 206 -18.93 2.61 -6.84
N ASN A 207 -17.79 3.30 -6.92
CA ASN A 207 -17.39 4.04 -8.12
C ASN A 207 -17.18 3.09 -9.30
N LEU A 208 -16.50 1.96 -9.10
CA LEU A 208 -16.31 0.94 -10.15
C LEU A 208 -17.65 0.37 -10.63
N TYR A 209 -18.57 0.07 -9.72
CA TYR A 209 -19.90 -0.43 -10.05
C TYR A 209 -20.71 0.61 -10.84
N LYS A 210 -20.77 1.86 -10.36
CA LYS A 210 -21.49 2.96 -11.04
C LYS A 210 -20.92 3.26 -12.42
N ASN A 211 -19.61 3.10 -12.62
CA ASN A 211 -18.96 3.25 -13.92
C ASN A 211 -19.14 2.03 -14.84
N GLY A 212 -19.85 0.99 -14.39
CA GLY A 212 -20.09 -0.24 -15.15
C GLY A 212 -18.85 -1.11 -15.33
N GLU A 213 -17.83 -0.94 -14.49
CA GLU A 213 -16.56 -1.64 -14.57
C GLU A 213 -16.59 -3.02 -13.93
N ILE A 214 -17.47 -3.26 -12.95
CA ILE A 214 -17.65 -4.56 -12.27
C ILE A 214 -19.14 -4.93 -12.25
N THR A 215 -19.44 -6.21 -12.01
CA THR A 215 -20.84 -6.66 -11.87
C THR A 215 -21.41 -6.29 -10.49
N VAL A 216 -22.74 -6.39 -10.33
CA VAL A 216 -23.37 -6.16 -9.02
C VAL A 216 -23.00 -7.28 -8.04
N GLU A 217 -22.81 -8.50 -8.53
CA GLU A 217 -22.38 -9.65 -7.74
C GLU A 217 -20.95 -9.43 -7.21
N ASP A 218 -20.02 -9.02 -8.09
CA ASP A 218 -18.63 -8.72 -7.70
C ASP A 218 -18.58 -7.53 -6.73
N PHE A 219 -19.40 -6.50 -6.95
CA PHE A 219 -19.54 -5.37 -6.05
C PHE A 219 -20.01 -5.81 -4.65
N LEU A 220 -21.17 -6.46 -4.56
CA LEU A 220 -21.78 -6.86 -3.29
C LEU A 220 -20.99 -7.93 -2.52
N TYR A 221 -20.19 -8.74 -3.22
CA TYR A 221 -19.29 -9.71 -2.60
C TYR A 221 -18.10 -9.05 -1.90
N ASN A 222 -17.63 -7.90 -2.39
CA ASN A 222 -16.37 -7.29 -1.96
C ASN A 222 -16.53 -6.12 -0.99
N VAL A 223 -17.73 -5.53 -0.86
CA VAL A 223 -18.00 -4.42 0.07
C VAL A 223 -18.01 -4.90 1.52
N THR A 224 -17.63 -3.99 2.41
CA THR A 224 -17.59 -4.22 3.86
C THR A 224 -18.98 -4.05 4.46
N ASN A 225 -19.70 -2.98 4.08
CA ASN A 225 -21.06 -2.73 4.55
C ASN A 225 -22.11 -3.03 3.46
N ARG A 226 -22.43 -4.31 3.28
CA ARG A 226 -23.37 -4.76 2.25
C ARG A 226 -24.75 -4.11 2.36
N GLU A 227 -25.29 -3.96 3.56
CA GLU A 227 -26.63 -3.37 3.76
C GLU A 227 -26.68 -1.90 3.35
N GLU A 228 -25.68 -1.11 3.77
CA GLU A 228 -25.57 0.29 3.38
C GLU A 228 -25.41 0.42 1.87
N MET A 229 -24.56 -0.41 1.27
CA MET A 229 -24.32 -0.38 -0.18
C MET A 229 -25.57 -0.76 -0.99
N LEU A 230 -26.36 -1.74 -0.54
CA LEU A 230 -27.66 -2.08 -1.15
C LEU A 230 -28.62 -0.88 -1.15
N ARG A 231 -28.71 -0.16 -0.01
CA ARG A 231 -29.53 1.06 0.09
C ARG A 231 -29.06 2.14 -0.87
N ILE A 232 -27.73 2.34 -0.98
CA ILE A 232 -27.14 3.35 -1.88
C ILE A 232 -27.43 3.06 -3.35
N ILE A 233 -27.44 1.79 -3.77
CA ILE A 233 -27.74 1.42 -5.17
C ILE A 233 -29.24 1.23 -5.44
N GLY A 234 -30.11 1.38 -4.43
CA GLY A 234 -31.56 1.25 -4.57
C GLY A 234 -32.06 -0.19 -4.70
N GLU A 235 -31.26 -1.19 -4.34
CA GLU A 235 -31.65 -2.60 -4.34
C GLU A 235 -32.28 -2.98 -2.99
N PRO A 236 -33.30 -3.85 -2.96
CA PRO A 236 -33.96 -4.25 -1.73
C PRO A 236 -33.00 -5.05 -0.83
N VAL A 237 -32.94 -4.67 0.46
CA VAL A 237 -32.25 -5.47 1.48
C VAL A 237 -33.12 -6.70 1.75
N ARG A 238 -32.73 -7.85 1.17
CA ARG A 238 -33.37 -9.13 1.51
C ARG A 238 -32.87 -9.57 2.89
N LEU A 239 -33.76 -9.51 3.88
CA LEU A 239 -33.57 -10.04 5.24
C LEU A 239 -33.37 -11.55 5.24
#